data_AF-A0AAW7KEW1-F1
#
_entry.id   AF-A0AAW7KEW1-F1
#
_cell.length_a   1.000
_cell.length_b   1.000
_cell.length_c   1.000
_cell.angle_alpha   90.00
_cell.angle_beta   90.00
_cell.angle_gamma   90.00
#
_symmetry.space_group_name_H-M   'P 1'
#
loop_
_entity.id
_entity.type
_entity.pdbx_description
1 polymer ?
#
loop_
_entity_poly.entity_id
_entity_poly.type
_entity_poly.pdbx_seq_one_letter_code
_entity_poly.pdbx_strand_id
1 'polypeptide(L)'
;MSGGRVLFVNKQTRQSLIKEIIQTTVIHSQNELLRELKKREINVAQATISRDLWELKVVKALDESGEMRLTIFEQFTSLEERKKEQ
;
A
#
# COMPACT_ATOMS: atom_id res chain seq x y z
N MET A 1 -1.24 -5.88 30.50
CA MET A 1 -0.99 -5.48 29.10
C MET A 1 -2.19 -5.94 28.30
N SER A 2 -3.06 -5.02 27.90
CA SER A 2 -4.33 -5.34 27.22
C SER A 2 -4.05 -6.14 25.96
N GLY A 3 -4.54 -7.38 25.90
CA GLY A 3 -4.52 -8.19 24.69
C GLY A 3 -5.51 -7.60 23.69
N GLY A 4 -5.06 -6.60 22.92
CA GLY A 4 -5.79 -6.07 21.77
C GLY A 4 -6.08 -7.21 20.80
N ARG A 5 -7.35 -7.32 20.38
CA ARG A 5 -7.79 -8.40 19.51
C ARG A 5 -7.21 -8.16 18.12
N VAL A 6 -6.26 -9.00 17.73
CA VAL A 6 -5.73 -9.00 16.37
C VAL A 6 -6.80 -9.48 15.39
N LEU A 7 -7.04 -8.69 14.35
CA LEU A 7 -7.99 -8.97 13.28
C LEU A 7 -7.31 -9.67 12.11
N PHE A 8 -7.96 -10.72 11.61
CA PHE A 8 -7.64 -11.34 10.33
C PHE A 8 -8.75 -11.00 9.35
N VAL A 9 -8.39 -10.40 8.22
CA VAL A 9 -9.35 -9.92 7.23
C VAL A 9 -9.24 -10.71 5.93
N ASN A 10 -10.35 -10.84 5.21
CA ASN A 10 -10.38 -11.50 3.92
C ASN A 10 -9.56 -10.72 2.87
N LYS A 11 -9.29 -11.36 1.73
CA LYS A 11 -8.48 -10.80 0.65
C LYS A 11 -9.01 -9.44 0.15
N GLN A 12 -10.30 -9.33 -0.09
CA GLN A 12 -10.91 -8.12 -0.66
C GLN A 12 -10.77 -6.93 0.29
N THR A 13 -11.15 -7.11 1.56
CA THR A 13 -10.99 -6.08 2.60
C THR A 13 -9.52 -5.69 2.75
N ARG A 14 -8.61 -6.67 2.78
CA ARG A 14 -7.18 -6.41 2.90
C ARG A 14 -6.64 -5.58 1.74
N GLN A 15 -7.01 -5.93 0.50
CA GLN A 15 -6.56 -5.21 -0.68
C GLN A 15 -7.11 -3.79 -0.73
N SER A 16 -8.38 -3.58 -0.35
CA SER A 16 -8.94 -2.23 -0.21
C SER A 16 -8.16 -1.39 0.80
N LEU A 17 -7.82 -1.96 1.96
CA LEU A 17 -7.02 -1.27 2.98
C LEU A 17 -5.58 -0.99 2.52
N ILE A 18 -4.96 -1.90 1.77
CA ILE A 18 -3.63 -1.68 1.17
C ILE A 18 -3.70 -0.49 0.20
N LYS A 19 -4.71 -0.42 -0.66
CA LYS A 19 -4.90 0.71 -1.58
C LYS A 19 -5.06 2.02 -0.81
N GLU A 20 -5.92 2.01 0.21
CA GLU A 20 -6.16 3.18 1.07
C GLU A 20 -4.84 3.66 1.72
N ILE A 21 -4.10 2.77 2.38
CA ILE A 21 -2.84 3.12 3.05
C ILE A 21 -1.83 3.70 2.07
N ILE A 22 -1.66 3.09 0.89
CA ILE A 22 -0.73 3.58 -0.14
C ILE A 22 -1.13 4.97 -0.65
N GLN A 23 -2.43 5.28 -0.67
CA GLN A 23 -2.94 6.57 -1.14
C GLN A 23 -2.86 7.66 -0.08
N THR A 24 -3.06 7.32 1.20
CA THR A 24 -3.12 8.29 2.30
C THR A 24 -1.79 8.48 3.02
N THR A 25 -0.87 7.52 2.89
CA THR A 25 0.37 7.48 3.65
C THR A 25 1.53 7.20 2.70
N VAL A 26 2.65 7.90 2.89
CA VAL A 26 3.89 7.59 2.17
C VAL A 26 4.46 6.28 2.70
N ILE A 27 4.57 5.28 1.83
CA ILE A 27 5.09 3.96 2.16
C ILE A 27 6.27 3.63 1.24
N HIS A 28 7.44 3.38 1.79
CA HIS A 28 8.67 3.10 1.04
C HIS A 28 8.92 1.60 0.84
N SER A 29 8.30 0.75 1.66
CA SER A 29 8.59 -0.69 1.68
C SER A 29 7.41 -1.56 2.11
N GLN A 30 7.46 -2.85 1.75
CA GLN A 30 6.48 -3.84 2.20
C GLN A 30 6.45 -3.98 3.73
N ASN A 31 7.61 -3.87 4.38
CA ASN A 31 7.72 -3.94 5.83
C ASN A 31 7.02 -2.76 6.51
N GLU A 32 7.03 -1.59 5.87
CA GLU A 32 6.32 -0.43 6.36
C GLU A 32 4.81 -0.58 6.21
N LEU A 33 4.33 -1.07 5.06
CA LEU A 33 2.92 -1.42 4.87
C LEU A 33 2.42 -2.42 5.94
N LEU A 34 3.23 -3.43 6.26
CA LEU A 34 2.92 -4.39 7.33
C LEU A 34 2.80 -3.71 8.69
N ARG A 35 3.67 -2.74 9.00
CA ARG A 35 3.58 -1.97 10.25
C ARG A 35 2.31 -1.14 10.30
N GLU A 36 1.92 -0.50 9.20
CA GLU A 36 0.67 0.28 9.13
C GLU A 36 -0.57 -0.61 9.30
N LEU A 37 -0.61 -1.78 8.68
CA LEU A 37 -1.68 -2.76 8.89
C LEU A 37 -1.73 -3.24 10.34
N LYS A 38 -0.57 -3.48 10.96
CA LYS A 38 -0.48 -3.89 12.37
C LYS A 38 -0.95 -2.80 13.33
N LYS A 39 -0.68 -1.51 13.03
CA LYS A 39 -1.22 -0.37 13.79
C LYS A 39 -2.74 -0.32 13.76
N ARG A 40 -3.36 -0.82 12.69
CA ARG A 40 -4.82 -0.99 12.55
C ARG A 40 -5.32 -2.33 13.15
N GLU A 41 -4.51 -2.99 13.97
CA GLU A 41 -4.76 -4.31 14.57
C GLU A 41 -4.92 -5.46 13.55
N ILE A 42 -4.51 -5.26 12.30
CA ILE A 42 -4.63 -6.27 11.24
C ILE A 42 -3.32 -7.04 11.12
N ASN A 43 -3.37 -8.36 11.30
CA ASN A 43 -2.21 -9.21 11.13
C ASN A 43 -2.24 -9.93 9.78
N VAL A 44 -1.15 -9.77 9.03
CA VAL A 44 -0.97 -10.35 7.71
C VAL A 44 0.47 -10.83 7.59
N ALA A 45 0.67 -12.00 6.99
CA ALA A 45 2.00 -12.49 6.67
C ALA A 45 2.63 -11.71 5.51
N GLN A 46 3.95 -11.57 5.52
CA GLN A 46 4.67 -10.87 4.46
C GLN A 46 4.44 -11.50 3.08
N ALA A 47 4.39 -12.83 2.99
CA ALA A 47 4.10 -13.53 1.73
C ALA A 47 2.72 -13.18 1.15
N THR A 48 1.72 -12.96 2.01
CA THR A 48 0.38 -12.54 1.60
C THR A 48 0.40 -11.11 1.06
N ILE A 49 1.07 -10.19 1.77
CA ILE A 49 1.23 -8.80 1.29
C ILE A 49 1.98 -8.75 -0.04
N SER A 50 3.05 -9.54 -0.21
CA SER A 50 3.79 -9.60 -1.47
C SER A 50 2.88 -9.99 -2.65
N ARG A 51 2.01 -10.99 -2.45
CA ARG A 51 1.02 -11.41 -3.47
C ARG A 51 -0.01 -10.32 -3.74
N ASP A 52 -0.55 -9.68 -2.70
CA ASP A 52 -1.53 -8.60 -2.88
C ASP A 52 -0.92 -7.40 -3.63
N LEU A 53 0.30 -6.99 -3.29
CA LEU A 53 0.99 -5.90 -3.99
C LEU A 53 1.20 -6.21 -5.47
N TRP A 54 1.53 -7.46 -5.80
CA TRP A 54 1.66 -7.90 -7.18
C TRP A 54 0.31 -7.88 -7.93
N GLU A 55 -0.75 -8.43 -7.33
CA GLU A 55 -2.09 -8.43 -7.92
C GLU A 55 -2.66 -7.02 -8.09
N LEU A 56 -2.37 -6.13 -7.14
CA LEU A 56 -2.73 -4.72 -7.18
C LEU A 56 -1.85 -3.88 -8.13
N LYS A 57 -0.84 -4.50 -8.75
CA LYS A 57 0.14 -3.84 -9.61
C LYS A 57 0.78 -2.63 -8.93
N VAL A 58 1.17 -2.81 -7.66
CA VAL A 58 1.90 -1.78 -6.91
C VAL A 58 3.35 -1.75 -7.38
N VAL A 59 3.84 -0.55 -7.69
CA VAL A 59 5.21 -0.27 -8.14
C VAL A 59 5.86 0.75 -7.21
N LYS A 60 7.18 0.86 -7.26
CA LYS A 60 7.89 2.00 -6.67
C LYS A 60 8.01 3.09 -7.71
N ALA A 61 7.59 4.31 -7.37
CA ALA A 61 7.70 5.48 -8.22
C ALA A 61 8.10 6.71 -7.40
N LEU A 62 8.68 7.70 -8.08
CA LEU A 62 8.86 9.03 -7.51
C LEU A 62 7.51 9.73 -7.47
N ASP A 63 7.23 10.40 -6.37
CA ASP A 63 6.08 11.28 -6.26
C ASP A 63 6.39 12.69 -6.79
N GLU A 64 5.41 13.60 -6.65
CA GLU A 64 5.55 15.00 -7.10
C GLU A 64 6.65 15.76 -6.34
N SER A 65 7.00 15.31 -5.14
CA SER A 65 8.07 15.88 -4.30
C SER A 65 9.44 15.26 -4.62
N GLY A 66 9.51 14.28 -5.53
CA GLY A 66 10.73 13.53 -5.84
C GLY A 66 11.04 12.42 -4.83
N GLU A 67 10.09 12.03 -3.99
CA GLU A 67 10.27 10.97 -3.00
C GLU A 67 9.85 9.60 -3.57
N MET A 68 10.71 8.58 -3.40
CA MET A 68 10.40 7.23 -3.87
C MET A 68 9.44 6.52 -2.90
N ARG A 69 8.23 6.21 -3.38
CA ARG A 69 7.19 5.51 -2.61
C ARG A 69 6.51 4.41 -3.42
N LEU A 70 5.83 3.50 -2.72
CA LEU A 70 4.90 2.56 -3.33
C LEU A 70 3.68 3.33 -3.86
N THR A 71 3.24 2.99 -5.06
CA THR A 71 2.04 3.54 -5.70
C THR A 71 1.38 2.49 -6.60
N ILE A 72 0.11 2.65 -6.91
CA ILE A 72 -0.63 1.76 -7.81
C ILE A 72 -0.31 2.16 -9.26
N PHE A 73 0.08 1.19 -10.11
CA PHE A 73 0.51 1.45 -11.48
C PHE A 73 -0.51 2.24 -12.31
N GLU A 74 -1.80 1.93 -12.20
CA GLU A 74 -2.86 2.67 -12.93
C GLU A 74 -2.88 4.16 -12.55
N GLN A 75 -2.63 4.48 -11.27
CA GLN A 75 -2.53 5.87 -10.81
C GLN A 75 -1.23 6.52 -11.28
N PHE A 76 -0.12 5.77 -11.25
CA PHE A 76 1.16 6.25 -11.76
C PHE A 76 1.08 6.67 -13.24
N THR A 77 0.49 5.84 -14.10
CA THR A 77 0.30 6.18 -15.52
C THR A 77 -0.52 7.46 -15.68
N SER A 78 -1.63 7.59 -14.95
CA SER A 78 -2.50 8.77 -15.05
C SER A 78 -1.82 10.07 -14.61
N LEU A 79 -0.90 10.03 -13.64
CA LEU A 79 -0.15 11.20 -13.18
C LEU A 79 0.91 11.61 -14.21
N GLU A 80 1.60 10.64 -14.81
CA GLU A 80 2.61 10.90 -15.83
C GLU A 80 1.99 11.43 -17.14
N GLU A 81 0.79 10.99 -17.51
CA GLU A 81 0.04 11.53 -18.64
C GLU A 81 -0.30 13.01 -18.43
N ARG A 82 -0.82 13.37 -17.24
CA ARG A 82 -1.13 14.76 -16.89
C ARG A 82 0.09 15.69 -16.89
N LYS A 83 1.28 15.18 -16.52
CA LYS A 83 2.53 15.96 -16.57
C LYS A 83 3.02 16.24 -17.99
N LYS A 84 2.66 15.42 -18.98
CA LYS A 84 3.05 15.62 -20.40
C LYS A 84 2.16 16.63 -21.12
N GLU A 85 0.98 16.92 -20.58
CA GLU A 85 0.01 17.87 -21.12
C GLU A 85 0.22 19.31 -20.61
N GLN A 86 1.19 19.53 -19.72
CA GLN A 86 1.63 20.84 -19.24
C GLN A 86 3.01 21.19 -19.80
#